data_AF-A0AAV7Z7X2-F1
#
_entry.id   AF-A0AAV7Z7X2-F1
#
_cell.length_a   1.000
_cell.length_b   1.000
_cell.length_c   1.000
_cell.angle_alpha   90.00
_cell.angle_beta   90.00
_cell.angle_gamma   90.00
#
_symmetry.space_group_name_H-M   'P 1'
#
loop_
_entity.id
_entity.type
_entity.pdbx_description
1 polymer ?
#
loop_
_entity_poly.entity_id
_entity_poly.type
_entity_poly.pdbx_seq_one_letter_code
_entity_poly.pdbx_strand_id
1 'polypeptide(L)'
;MSFLTERQKKNLNLAILGYLEDNGFTETANHFKQDTELENETGTPQILSRKWNSVMRLQKKTLQLEKQVQKLEEDLSHTSLGKKQETRKDAIPTQPARYTFQGHIAPVVSIAYHPVYTLLASVSDDAKIKIWDYETGEYQRTLGGHTDSIQDVVFSHDGKLLASSSADLSIKIWDTISGWENTKTLIGHEHNISGLCFMPGSSHLLSCSRDTTIKMWEISTGYCVKTFEGHDEWVRQIDVNPEGTLLASCSNDQNCKLWDISSGKCTATLRGHRNAIECVCFAPESVNKFIAKYEQSEKKQKNQNLQVETTTKYVATGSRDRMIRIWNILTNQCVFELKGHDNWVRSIFFHPIGQFLISCSDDRSIKVWDLSTKRCVKTIENAHEHFIQTIKWNPTFPQMSSGSVDGTIKVWDCK
;
A
#
# COMPACT_ATOMS: atom_id res chain seq x y z
N MET A 1 19.13 -44.21 -5.29
CA MET A 1 18.37 -45.42 -5.69
C MET A 1 17.71 -45.99 -4.45
N SER A 2 16.40 -45.76 -4.28
CA SER A 2 15.64 -46.34 -3.17
C SER A 2 15.40 -47.81 -3.49
N PHE A 3 16.08 -48.73 -2.80
CA PHE A 3 15.79 -50.15 -2.92
C PHE A 3 14.37 -50.41 -2.38
N LEU A 4 13.47 -50.89 -3.23
CA LEU A 4 12.14 -51.30 -2.79
C LEU A 4 12.29 -52.42 -1.76
N THR A 5 11.54 -52.33 -0.67
CA THR A 5 11.43 -53.44 0.29
C THR A 5 10.83 -54.68 -0.38
N GLU A 6 11.19 -55.89 0.07
CA GLU A 6 10.69 -57.13 -0.53
C GLU A 6 9.17 -57.19 -0.59
N ARG A 7 8.49 -56.64 0.43
CA ARG A 7 7.02 -56.53 0.46
C ARG A 7 6.48 -55.60 -0.63
N GLN A 8 7.15 -54.47 -0.88
CA GLN A 8 6.77 -53.56 -1.97
C GLN A 8 7.03 -54.19 -3.34
N LYS A 9 8.12 -54.97 -3.48
CA LYS A 9 8.43 -55.72 -4.70
C LYS A 9 7.39 -56.79 -4.99
N LYS A 10 6.96 -57.57 -3.98
CA LYS A 10 5.87 -58.56 -4.11
C LYS A 10 4.54 -57.91 -4.50
N ASN A 11 4.15 -56.82 -3.82
CA ASN A 11 2.92 -56.09 -4.18
C ASN A 11 2.95 -55.52 -5.60
N LEU A 12 4.13 -55.09 -6.07
CA LEU A 12 4.32 -54.59 -7.43
C LEU A 12 4.20 -55.72 -8.45
N ASN A 13 4.81 -56.88 -8.19
CA ASN A 13 4.70 -58.06 -9.04
C ASN A 13 3.23 -58.52 -9.17
N LEU A 14 2.46 -58.52 -8.07
CA LEU A 14 1.03 -58.85 -8.10
C LEU A 14 0.18 -57.87 -8.89
N ALA A 15 0.52 -56.58 -8.83
CA ALA A 15 -0.18 -55.55 -9.59
C ALA A 15 0.17 -55.61 -11.09
N ILE A 16 1.40 -55.99 -11.45
CA ILE A 16 1.80 -56.24 -12.85
C ILE A 16 1.10 -57.48 -13.40
N LEU A 17 1.06 -58.56 -12.63
CA LEU A 17 0.38 -59.79 -13.02
C LEU A 17 -1.11 -59.55 -13.28
N GLY A 18 -1.79 -58.81 -12.38
CA GLY A 18 -3.19 -58.42 -12.58
C GLY A 18 -3.41 -57.55 -13.83
N TYR A 19 -2.47 -56.66 -14.18
CA TYR A 19 -2.54 -55.88 -15.41
C TYR A 19 -2.37 -56.74 -16.67
N LEU A 20 -1.47 -57.73 -16.65
CA LEU A 20 -1.24 -58.62 -17.80
C LEU A 20 -2.44 -59.53 -18.04
N GLU A 21 -3.06 -60.04 -16.97
CA GLU A 21 -4.29 -60.83 -17.03
C GLU A 21 -5.48 -59.99 -17.53
N ASP A 22 -5.66 -58.77 -16.99
CA ASP A 22 -6.75 -57.86 -17.37
C ASP A 22 -6.69 -57.45 -18.86
N ASN A 23 -5.49 -57.35 -19.45
CA ASN A 23 -5.31 -57.01 -20.88
C ASN A 23 -5.18 -58.21 -21.81
N GLY A 24 -5.32 -59.44 -21.29
CA GLY A 24 -5.33 -60.67 -22.10
C GLY A 24 -3.96 -61.17 -22.56
N PHE A 25 -2.85 -60.73 -21.96
CA PHE A 25 -1.50 -61.18 -22.30
C PHE A 25 -1.11 -62.46 -21.55
N THR A 26 -1.86 -63.54 -21.78
CA THR A 26 -1.82 -64.79 -21.00
C THR A 26 -0.47 -65.53 -21.05
N GLU A 27 0.17 -65.60 -22.22
CA GLU A 27 1.50 -66.24 -22.37
C GLU A 27 2.57 -65.53 -21.55
N THR A 28 2.60 -64.20 -21.61
CA THR A 28 3.57 -63.40 -20.85
C THR A 28 3.29 -63.41 -19.35
N ALA A 29 2.02 -63.46 -18.95
CA ALA A 29 1.63 -63.60 -17.55
C ALA A 29 2.11 -64.94 -16.96
N ASN A 30 2.05 -66.02 -17.74
CA ASN A 30 2.51 -67.35 -17.31
C ASN A 30 4.04 -67.42 -17.17
N HIS A 31 4.78 -66.83 -18.11
CA HIS A 31 6.24 -66.74 -17.98
C HIS A 31 6.65 -65.87 -16.78
N PHE A 32 5.95 -64.75 -16.57
CA PHE A 32 6.20 -63.85 -15.44
C PHE A 32 5.88 -64.51 -14.07
N LYS A 33 4.85 -65.37 -14.01
CA LYS A 33 4.54 -66.19 -12.82
C LYS A 33 5.67 -67.15 -12.47
N GLN A 34 6.26 -67.80 -13.47
CA GLN A 34 7.38 -68.72 -13.29
C GLN A 34 8.65 -67.99 -12.82
N ASP A 35 8.96 -66.83 -13.40
CA ASP A 35 10.14 -66.04 -13.04
C ASP A 35 10.06 -65.40 -11.63
N THR A 36 8.85 -65.24 -11.08
CA THR A 36 8.63 -64.54 -9.80
C THR A 36 8.25 -65.44 -8.63
N GLU A 37 8.19 -66.76 -8.81
CA GLU A 37 7.82 -67.77 -7.80
C GLU A 37 6.42 -67.53 -7.16
N LEU A 38 5.48 -66.93 -7.92
CA LEU A 38 4.13 -66.56 -7.48
C LEU A 38 3.04 -67.47 -8.12
N GLU A 39 3.22 -68.79 -8.06
CA GLU A 39 2.37 -69.75 -8.79
C GLU A 39 0.91 -69.81 -8.32
N ASN A 40 0.63 -69.40 -7.07
CA ASN A 40 -0.69 -69.57 -6.42
C ASN A 40 -1.47 -68.26 -6.16
N GLU A 41 -0.96 -67.10 -6.57
CA GLU A 41 -1.60 -65.81 -6.28
C GLU A 41 -2.28 -65.21 -7.52
N THR A 42 -3.55 -64.81 -7.37
CA THR A 42 -4.29 -64.05 -8.40
C THR A 42 -3.94 -62.57 -8.29
N GLY A 43 -3.66 -61.91 -9.42
CA GLY A 43 -3.29 -60.50 -9.44
C GLY A 43 -4.37 -59.61 -8.83
N THR A 44 -3.99 -58.47 -8.25
CA THR A 44 -4.96 -57.48 -7.76
C THR A 44 -5.48 -56.65 -8.94
N PRO A 45 -6.76 -56.78 -9.33
CA PRO A 45 -7.26 -56.08 -10.51
C PRO A 45 -7.29 -54.56 -10.32
N GLN A 46 -7.14 -53.82 -11.42
CA GLN A 46 -7.41 -52.38 -11.54
C GLN A 46 -6.54 -51.35 -10.79
N ILE A 47 -5.62 -51.70 -9.89
CA ILE A 47 -4.83 -50.68 -9.17
C ILE A 47 -3.88 -49.95 -10.11
N LEU A 48 -3.20 -50.69 -10.98
CA LEU A 48 -2.21 -50.15 -11.91
C LEU A 48 -2.88 -49.31 -12.99
N SER A 49 -4.03 -49.73 -13.51
CA SER A 49 -4.81 -48.96 -14.49
C SER A 49 -5.41 -47.67 -13.90
N ARG A 50 -5.89 -47.68 -12.64
CA ARG A 50 -6.37 -46.46 -11.95
C ARG A 50 -5.23 -45.48 -11.67
N LYS A 51 -4.07 -45.98 -11.23
CA LYS A 51 -2.87 -45.15 -11.04
C LYS A 51 -2.38 -44.59 -12.37
N TRP A 52 -2.34 -45.41 -13.42
CA TRP A 52 -1.98 -44.98 -14.77
C TRP A 52 -2.91 -43.89 -15.30
N ASN A 53 -4.23 -44.04 -15.14
CA ASN A 53 -5.21 -43.02 -15.51
C ASN A 53 -5.02 -41.71 -14.73
N SER A 54 -4.65 -41.79 -13.46
CA SER A 54 -4.35 -40.62 -12.63
C SER A 54 -3.05 -39.93 -13.06
N VAL A 55 -2.00 -40.71 -13.34
CA VAL A 55 -0.73 -40.23 -13.88
C VAL A 55 -0.94 -39.57 -15.24
N MET A 56 -1.71 -40.19 -16.15
CA MET A 56 -2.04 -39.62 -17.45
C MET A 56 -2.85 -38.32 -17.34
N ARG A 57 -3.77 -38.21 -16.37
CA ARG A 57 -4.49 -36.95 -16.10
C ARG A 57 -3.54 -35.87 -15.59
N LEU A 58 -2.64 -36.22 -14.67
CA LEU A 58 -1.63 -35.30 -14.16
C LEU A 58 -0.69 -34.84 -15.28
N GLN A 59 -0.21 -35.76 -16.11
CA GLN A 59 0.66 -35.46 -17.24
C GLN A 59 -0.03 -34.57 -18.29
N LYS A 60 -1.33 -34.78 -18.55
CA LYS A 60 -2.10 -33.86 -19.41
C LYS A 60 -2.20 -32.46 -18.79
N LYS A 61 -2.38 -32.37 -17.48
CA LYS A 61 -2.47 -31.09 -16.77
C LYS A 61 -1.12 -30.38 -16.72
N THR A 62 -0.01 -31.09 -16.51
CA THR A 62 1.33 -30.49 -16.57
C THR A 62 1.64 -29.97 -17.97
N LEU A 63 1.33 -30.75 -19.02
CA LEU A 63 1.50 -30.30 -20.40
C LEU A 63 0.63 -29.07 -20.73
N GLN A 64 -0.60 -29.02 -20.21
CA GLN A 64 -1.48 -27.86 -20.39
C GLN A 64 -0.93 -26.62 -19.68
N LEU A 65 -0.41 -26.77 -18.46
CA LEU A 65 0.20 -25.69 -17.70
C LEU A 65 1.50 -25.20 -18.36
N GLU A 66 2.36 -26.11 -18.81
CA GLU A 66 3.58 -25.78 -19.57
C GLU A 66 3.25 -24.96 -20.83
N LYS A 67 2.21 -25.36 -21.58
CA LYS A 67 1.72 -24.58 -22.73
C LYS A 67 1.18 -23.21 -22.33
N GLN A 68 0.49 -23.09 -21.20
CA GLN A 68 0.01 -21.80 -20.70
C GLN A 68 1.17 -20.90 -20.29
N VAL A 69 2.19 -21.43 -19.62
CA VAL A 69 3.40 -20.69 -19.26
C VAL A 69 4.13 -20.23 -20.50
N GLN A 70 4.35 -21.12 -21.48
CA GLN A 70 5.01 -20.77 -22.73
C GLN A 70 4.23 -19.69 -23.49
N LYS A 71 2.90 -19.77 -23.52
CA LYS A 71 2.08 -18.73 -24.13
C LYS A 71 2.19 -17.38 -23.40
N LEU A 72 2.22 -17.37 -22.07
CA LEU A 72 2.42 -16.16 -21.28
C LEU A 72 3.82 -15.57 -21.51
N GLU A 73 4.86 -16.40 -21.66
CA GLU A 73 6.22 -15.96 -22.01
C GLU A 73 6.30 -15.43 -23.44
N GLU A 74 5.61 -16.05 -24.39
CA GLU A 74 5.43 -15.57 -25.75
C GLU A 74 4.67 -14.24 -25.76
N ASP A 75 3.57 -14.10 -25.03
CA ASP A 75 2.83 -12.84 -24.89
C ASP A 75 3.69 -11.75 -24.23
N LEU A 76 4.54 -12.11 -23.27
CA LEU A 76 5.47 -11.18 -22.61
C LEU A 76 6.64 -10.77 -23.53
N SER A 77 7.09 -11.65 -24.41
CA SER A 77 8.16 -11.35 -25.39
C SER A 77 7.65 -10.65 -26.66
N HIS A 78 6.43 -10.98 -27.12
CA HIS A 78 5.69 -10.30 -28.17
C HIS A 78 5.13 -8.96 -27.72
N THR A 79 4.90 -8.79 -26.42
CA THR A 79 4.90 -7.47 -25.78
C THR A 79 6.32 -6.92 -25.82
N SER A 80 6.72 -6.52 -27.02
CA SER A 80 8.03 -5.99 -27.31
C SER A 80 8.49 -5.00 -26.23
N LEU A 81 9.76 -5.15 -25.87
CA LEU A 81 10.70 -4.08 -25.53
C LEU A 81 10.70 -3.00 -26.64
N GLY A 82 9.56 -2.33 -26.73
CA GLY A 82 9.13 -1.32 -27.70
C GLY A 82 8.19 -0.30 -27.05
N LYS A 83 8.05 -0.35 -25.73
CA LYS A 83 8.38 0.82 -24.94
C LYS A 83 9.61 0.45 -24.14
N LYS A 84 10.77 1.05 -24.48
CA LYS A 84 11.51 1.70 -23.41
C LYS A 84 10.41 2.34 -22.56
N GLN A 85 10.30 1.98 -21.28
CA GLN A 85 9.85 2.99 -20.35
C GLN A 85 10.87 4.14 -20.53
N GLU A 86 10.68 4.97 -21.56
CA GLU A 86 10.63 6.39 -21.30
C GLU A 86 9.79 6.43 -20.04
N THR A 87 10.47 6.63 -18.91
CA THR A 87 9.90 7.30 -17.77
C THR A 87 9.06 8.39 -18.39
N ARG A 88 7.76 8.13 -18.56
CA ARG A 88 6.85 9.10 -19.15
C ARG A 88 6.96 10.25 -18.17
N LYS A 89 7.66 11.30 -18.61
CA LYS A 89 8.31 12.24 -17.69
C LYS A 89 7.29 12.92 -16.78
N ASP A 90 6.02 12.86 -17.18
CA ASP A 90 4.89 13.37 -16.44
C ASP A 90 3.81 12.28 -16.33
N ALA A 91 3.92 11.36 -15.37
CA ALA A 91 2.85 10.41 -15.05
C ALA A 91 1.70 11.15 -14.35
N ILE A 92 0.85 11.81 -15.13
CA ILE A 92 -0.26 12.62 -14.62
C ILE A 92 -1.52 11.74 -14.59
N PRO A 93 -2.37 11.81 -13.55
CA PRO A 93 -3.64 11.11 -13.53
C PRO A 93 -4.51 11.46 -14.74
N THR A 94 -5.02 10.43 -15.40
CA THR A 94 -5.90 10.56 -16.55
C THR A 94 -7.33 10.12 -16.21
N GLN A 95 -8.31 10.79 -16.81
CA GLN A 95 -9.70 10.35 -16.81
C GLN A 95 -9.96 9.43 -18.03
N PRO A 96 -10.90 8.47 -17.95
CA PRO A 96 -11.71 8.10 -16.78
C PRO A 96 -10.94 7.23 -15.76
N ALA A 97 -11.49 7.09 -14.55
CA ALA A 97 -10.96 6.14 -13.56
C ALA A 97 -10.98 4.72 -14.15
N ARG A 98 -9.91 3.95 -13.93
CA ARG A 98 -9.77 2.58 -14.44
C ARG A 98 -10.73 1.63 -13.72
N TYR A 99 -10.76 1.71 -12.40
CA TYR A 99 -11.64 0.94 -11.55
C TYR A 99 -12.38 1.84 -10.56
N THR A 100 -13.62 1.47 -10.26
CA THR A 100 -14.40 2.07 -9.17
C THR A 100 -14.82 0.94 -8.24
N PHE A 101 -14.22 0.89 -7.06
CA PHE A 101 -14.61 -0.07 -6.02
C PHE A 101 -15.79 0.49 -5.24
N GLN A 102 -16.84 -0.31 -5.18
CA GLN A 102 -18.03 -0.04 -4.40
C GLN A 102 -18.23 -1.18 -3.42
N GLY A 103 -18.50 -0.85 -2.16
CA GLY A 103 -18.77 -1.86 -1.15
C GLY A 103 -18.76 -1.35 0.27
N HIS A 104 -18.19 -0.18 0.55
CA HIS A 104 -18.39 0.46 1.85
C HIS A 104 -19.80 1.05 1.92
N ILE A 105 -20.41 0.96 3.10
CA ILE A 105 -21.76 1.52 3.34
C ILE A 105 -21.65 2.99 3.75
N ALA A 106 -20.55 3.35 4.39
CA ALA A 106 -20.28 4.67 4.92
C ALA A 106 -19.10 5.34 4.18
N PRO A 107 -18.78 6.62 4.49
CA PRO A 107 -17.67 7.35 3.90
C PRO A 107 -16.35 6.58 3.97
N VAL A 108 -15.55 6.60 2.90
CA VAL A 108 -14.17 6.10 2.92
C VAL A 108 -13.28 7.21 3.46
N VAL A 109 -12.57 6.94 4.56
CA VAL A 109 -11.75 7.92 5.27
C VAL A 109 -10.31 7.89 4.79
N SER A 110 -9.71 6.70 4.76
CA SER A 110 -8.30 6.51 4.39
C SER A 110 -8.09 5.29 3.50
N ILE A 111 -7.00 5.32 2.74
CA ILE A 111 -6.55 4.27 1.82
C ILE A 111 -5.06 4.07 2.06
N ALA A 112 -4.59 2.82 1.94
CA ALA A 112 -3.18 2.49 1.94
C ALA A 112 -2.86 1.43 0.88
N TYR A 113 -1.73 1.62 0.19
CA TYR A 113 -1.18 0.61 -0.71
C TYR A 113 -0.22 -0.30 0.04
N HIS A 114 -0.27 -1.58 -0.27
CA HIS A 114 0.74 -2.51 0.18
C HIS A 114 2.03 -2.29 -0.64
N PRO A 115 3.23 -2.29 -0.02
CA PRO A 115 4.48 -1.96 -0.72
C PRO A 115 4.94 -3.02 -1.73
N VAL A 116 4.63 -4.29 -1.49
CA VAL A 116 5.07 -5.43 -2.34
C VAL A 116 3.93 -6.04 -3.16
N TYR A 117 2.87 -6.51 -2.51
CA TYR A 117 1.69 -7.09 -3.17
C TYR A 117 0.77 -6.05 -3.79
N THR A 118 -0.04 -6.49 -4.76
CA THR A 118 -1.02 -5.69 -5.51
C THR A 118 -2.31 -5.44 -4.70
N LEU A 119 -2.14 -5.12 -3.42
CA LEU A 119 -3.23 -4.93 -2.47
C LEU A 119 -3.43 -3.46 -2.13
N LEU A 120 -4.70 -3.08 -2.05
CA LEU A 120 -5.15 -1.80 -1.55
C LEU A 120 -6.03 -2.05 -0.33
N ALA A 121 -5.65 -1.48 0.82
CA ALA A 121 -6.50 -1.43 1.99
C ALA A 121 -7.29 -0.13 1.97
N SER A 122 -8.59 -0.22 2.19
CA SER A 122 -9.46 0.92 2.39
C SER A 122 -10.18 0.82 3.71
N VAL A 123 -10.45 1.98 4.27
CA VAL A 123 -11.05 2.12 5.57
C VAL A 123 -12.20 3.09 5.51
N SER A 124 -13.26 2.76 6.23
CA SER A 124 -14.48 3.53 6.26
C SER A 124 -14.98 3.76 7.70
N ASP A 125 -15.85 4.75 7.79
CA ASP A 125 -16.65 5.07 8.97
C ASP A 125 -17.56 3.90 9.41
N ASP A 126 -17.74 2.87 8.57
CA ASP A 126 -18.50 1.64 8.88
C ASP A 126 -17.76 0.67 9.83
N ALA A 127 -16.67 1.12 10.45
CA ALA A 127 -15.78 0.37 11.33
C ALA A 127 -15.13 -0.87 10.67
N LYS A 128 -15.08 -0.93 9.33
CA LYS A 128 -14.51 -2.05 8.58
C LYS A 128 -13.32 -1.61 7.74
N ILE A 129 -12.35 -2.51 7.65
CA ILE A 129 -11.23 -2.42 6.71
C ILE A 129 -11.53 -3.37 5.57
N LYS A 130 -11.47 -2.90 4.33
CA LYS A 130 -11.62 -3.76 3.14
C LYS A 130 -10.31 -3.83 2.38
N ILE A 131 -10.02 -5.01 1.86
CA ILE A 131 -8.84 -5.28 1.06
C ILE A 131 -9.28 -5.60 -0.36
N TRP A 132 -8.70 -4.88 -1.30
CA TRP A 132 -8.97 -4.95 -2.73
C TRP A 132 -7.70 -5.33 -3.46
N ASP A 133 -7.85 -6.10 -4.53
CA ASP A 133 -6.81 -6.23 -5.53
C ASP A 133 -7.01 -5.13 -6.58
N TYR A 134 -6.04 -4.22 -6.70
CA TYR A 134 -6.18 -3.08 -7.62
C TYR A 134 -5.82 -3.42 -9.08
N GLU A 135 -5.25 -4.60 -9.36
CA GLU A 135 -4.98 -5.04 -10.73
C GLU A 135 -6.21 -5.70 -11.36
N THR A 136 -6.82 -6.64 -10.63
CA THR A 136 -8.03 -7.37 -11.06
C THR A 136 -9.30 -6.59 -10.75
N GLY A 137 -9.25 -5.71 -9.75
CA GLY A 137 -10.41 -4.98 -9.25
C GLY A 137 -11.34 -5.81 -8.37
N GLU A 138 -10.88 -6.99 -7.93
CA GLU A 138 -11.66 -7.90 -7.11
C GLU A 138 -11.59 -7.53 -5.62
N TYR A 139 -12.73 -7.67 -4.96
CA TYR A 139 -12.81 -7.60 -3.50
C TYR A 139 -12.25 -8.90 -2.91
N GLN A 140 -11.24 -8.80 -2.05
CA GLN A 140 -10.66 -9.98 -1.41
C GLN A 140 -11.30 -10.27 -0.05
N ARG A 141 -11.22 -9.33 0.88
CA ARG A 141 -11.54 -9.58 2.30
C ARG A 141 -12.01 -8.32 3.02
N THR A 142 -12.73 -8.53 4.12
CA THR A 142 -13.09 -7.50 5.11
C THR A 142 -12.51 -7.90 6.45
N LEU A 143 -11.83 -6.98 7.13
CA LEU A 143 -11.39 -7.12 8.51
C LEU A 143 -12.37 -6.36 9.40
N GLY A 144 -12.94 -7.09 10.35
CA GLY A 144 -13.79 -6.54 11.41
C GLY A 144 -13.10 -6.70 12.76
N GLY A 145 -13.29 -5.75 13.66
CA GLY A 145 -12.74 -5.82 15.01
C GLY A 145 -12.66 -4.49 15.74
N HIS A 146 -12.78 -3.37 15.05
CA HIS A 146 -13.02 -2.07 15.66
C HIS A 146 -14.48 -1.93 16.07
N THR A 147 -14.71 -1.15 17.12
CA THR A 147 -16.06 -0.90 17.66
C THR A 147 -16.68 0.39 17.13
N ASP A 148 -15.84 1.31 16.66
CA ASP A 148 -16.24 2.62 16.14
C ASP A 148 -15.48 2.95 14.84
N SER A 149 -15.83 4.08 14.24
CA SER A 149 -15.27 4.61 12.99
C SER A 149 -13.74 4.60 12.94
N ILE A 150 -13.19 3.96 11.91
CA ILE A 150 -11.75 3.89 11.69
C ILE A 150 -11.31 5.14 10.92
N GLN A 151 -10.32 5.87 11.42
CA GLN A 151 -9.88 7.15 10.87
C GLN A 151 -8.71 7.01 9.91
N ASP A 152 -7.75 6.13 10.19
CA ASP A 152 -6.57 5.98 9.33
C ASP A 152 -6.04 4.54 9.29
N VAL A 153 -5.36 4.22 8.19
CA VAL A 153 -4.77 2.92 7.91
C VAL A 153 -3.43 3.08 7.24
N VAL A 154 -2.43 2.31 7.68
CA VAL A 154 -1.08 2.35 7.11
C VAL A 154 -0.50 0.94 7.07
N PHE A 155 0.23 0.64 6.00
CA PHE A 155 1.07 -0.56 5.92
C PHE A 155 2.47 -0.25 6.44
N SER A 156 3.07 -1.23 7.12
CA SER A 156 4.52 -1.22 7.38
C SER A 156 5.31 -1.22 6.07
N HIS A 157 6.51 -0.66 6.08
CA HIS A 157 7.42 -0.65 4.93
C HIS A 157 7.77 -2.06 4.42
N ASP A 158 7.81 -3.05 5.32
CA ASP A 158 8.04 -4.46 4.97
C ASP A 158 6.78 -5.15 4.41
N GLY A 159 5.61 -4.51 4.49
CA GLY A 159 4.31 -5.07 4.10
C GLY A 159 3.74 -6.12 5.05
N LYS A 160 4.48 -6.54 6.08
CA LYS A 160 4.07 -7.62 7.00
C LYS A 160 2.94 -7.22 7.95
N LEU A 161 2.90 -5.96 8.33
CA LEU A 161 1.93 -5.43 9.28
C LEU A 161 1.08 -4.34 8.64
N LEU A 162 -0.18 -4.30 9.04
CA LEU A 162 -1.12 -3.22 8.80
C LEU A 162 -1.55 -2.64 10.14
N ALA A 163 -1.47 -1.33 10.31
CA ALA A 163 -1.99 -0.65 11.48
C ALA A 163 -3.26 0.11 11.11
N SER A 164 -4.28 0.03 11.97
CA SER A 164 -5.52 0.79 11.85
C SER A 164 -5.81 1.55 13.14
N SER A 165 -6.27 2.79 12.99
CA SER A 165 -6.64 3.68 14.10
C SER A 165 -8.12 3.98 14.04
N SER A 166 -8.76 4.10 15.19
CA SER A 166 -10.19 4.38 15.23
C SER A 166 -10.59 5.32 16.35
N ALA A 167 -11.84 5.77 16.26
CA ALA A 167 -12.49 6.59 17.27
C ALA A 167 -12.71 5.84 18.60
N ASP A 168 -12.58 4.50 18.62
CA ASP A 168 -12.69 3.66 19.82
C ASP A 168 -11.46 3.74 20.76
N LEU A 169 -10.54 4.68 20.51
CA LEU A 169 -9.31 4.92 21.27
C LEU A 169 -8.25 3.82 21.13
N SER A 170 -8.52 2.79 20.33
CA SER A 170 -7.58 1.70 20.08
C SER A 170 -6.91 1.81 18.71
N ILE A 171 -5.66 1.36 18.68
CA ILE A 171 -4.92 1.07 17.46
C ILE A 171 -4.79 -0.44 17.35
N LYS A 172 -5.20 -1.03 16.23
CA LYS A 172 -5.06 -2.47 15.99
C LYS A 172 -3.96 -2.73 14.99
N ILE A 173 -3.16 -3.76 15.27
CA ILE A 173 -2.11 -4.23 14.38
C ILE A 173 -2.52 -5.58 13.83
N TRP A 174 -2.59 -5.66 12.51
CA TRP A 174 -3.01 -6.83 11.75
C TRP A 174 -1.79 -7.42 11.04
N ASP A 175 -1.62 -8.73 11.13
CA ASP A 175 -0.57 -9.43 10.38
C ASP A 175 -1.08 -9.84 9.00
N THR A 176 -0.43 -9.36 7.94
CA THR A 176 -0.84 -9.62 6.56
C THR A 176 -0.50 -11.04 6.11
N ILE A 177 0.50 -11.69 6.73
CA ILE A 177 0.98 -13.02 6.35
C ILE A 177 0.18 -14.10 7.08
N SER A 178 -0.07 -13.91 8.36
CA SER A 178 -0.74 -14.89 9.23
C SER A 178 -2.27 -14.82 9.16
N GLY A 179 -2.83 -14.57 7.98
CA GLY A 179 -4.28 -14.65 7.75
C GLY A 179 -5.09 -13.42 8.15
N TRP A 180 -4.46 -12.25 8.35
CA TRP A 180 -5.12 -10.99 8.73
C TRP A 180 -5.76 -11.01 10.13
N GLU A 181 -5.17 -11.75 11.05
CA GLU A 181 -5.58 -11.73 12.44
C GLU A 181 -5.05 -10.48 13.15
N ASN A 182 -5.83 -9.98 14.10
CA ASN A 182 -5.40 -8.88 14.96
C ASN A 182 -4.38 -9.41 15.96
N THR A 183 -3.12 -9.04 15.76
CA THR A 183 -2.01 -9.44 16.63
C THR A 183 -2.02 -8.68 17.94
N LYS A 184 -2.29 -7.37 17.91
CA LYS A 184 -2.16 -6.48 19.07
C LYS A 184 -3.14 -5.32 19.02
N THR A 185 -3.67 -4.97 20.18
CA THR A 185 -4.44 -3.75 20.43
C THR A 185 -3.61 -2.81 21.31
N LEU A 186 -3.20 -1.66 20.77
CA LEU A 186 -2.53 -0.61 21.53
C LEU A 186 -3.61 0.33 22.08
N ILE A 187 -3.57 0.54 23.40
CA ILE A 187 -4.52 1.38 24.12
C ILE A 187 -3.70 2.37 24.96
N GLY A 188 -4.11 3.63 24.98
CA GLY A 188 -3.46 4.65 25.81
C GLY A 188 -3.70 6.10 25.35
N HIS A 189 -4.39 6.32 24.23
CA HIS A 189 -4.96 7.62 23.93
C HIS A 189 -6.27 7.83 24.69
N GLU A 190 -6.55 9.09 25.03
CA GLU A 190 -7.77 9.45 25.78
C GLU A 190 -8.93 9.87 24.86
N HIS A 191 -8.63 10.18 23.59
CA HIS A 191 -9.63 10.55 22.60
C HIS A 191 -9.32 9.99 21.20
N ASN A 192 -10.16 10.34 20.21
CA ASN A 192 -10.19 9.78 18.86
C ASN A 192 -8.82 9.92 18.18
N ILE A 193 -8.30 8.82 17.66
CA ILE A 193 -7.02 8.76 16.97
C ILE A 193 -7.27 9.02 15.49
N SER A 194 -6.73 10.12 14.97
CA SER A 194 -7.05 10.59 13.61
C SER A 194 -6.00 10.24 12.55
N GLY A 195 -4.77 9.89 12.93
CA GLY A 195 -3.72 9.60 11.98
C GLY A 195 -2.67 8.64 12.52
N LEU A 196 -2.09 7.86 11.62
CA LEU A 196 -1.02 6.91 11.88
C LEU A 196 0.14 7.10 10.92
N CYS A 197 1.35 6.78 11.37
CA CYS A 197 2.52 6.71 10.49
C CYS A 197 3.52 5.69 11.03
N PHE A 198 4.05 4.82 10.16
CA PHE A 198 5.16 3.94 10.52
C PHE A 198 6.49 4.66 10.37
N MET A 199 7.41 4.40 11.29
CA MET A 199 8.79 4.82 11.13
C MET A 199 9.49 4.06 9.99
N PRO A 200 10.49 4.67 9.32
CA PRO A 200 11.27 4.06 8.22
C PRO A 200 12.05 2.75 8.54
N GLY A 201 11.93 2.18 9.74
CA GLY A 201 12.50 0.87 10.09
C GLY A 201 11.46 -0.13 10.61
N SER A 202 10.15 0.16 10.44
CA SER A 202 9.00 -0.66 10.87
C SER A 202 8.99 -1.10 12.35
N SER A 203 9.88 -0.57 13.19
CA SER A 203 10.01 -0.90 14.62
C SER A 203 9.06 -0.11 15.51
N HIS A 204 8.77 1.13 15.11
CA HIS A 204 7.90 2.05 15.84
C HIS A 204 6.73 2.53 14.97
N LEU A 205 5.59 2.72 15.62
CA LEU A 205 4.39 3.32 15.07
C LEU A 205 4.12 4.64 15.79
N LEU A 206 3.76 5.66 15.04
CA LEU A 206 3.33 6.95 15.58
C LEU A 206 1.84 7.10 15.38
N SER A 207 1.17 7.69 16.36
CA SER A 207 -0.25 8.00 16.33
C SER A 207 -0.52 9.40 16.82
N CYS A 208 -1.50 10.06 16.23
CA CYS A 208 -1.98 11.35 16.69
C CYS A 208 -3.47 11.29 17.06
N SER A 209 -3.86 12.08 18.05
CA SER A 209 -5.21 12.05 18.59
C SER A 209 -5.78 13.45 18.84
N ARG A 210 -7.09 13.47 19.03
CA ARG A 210 -7.86 14.61 19.53
C ARG A 210 -7.49 15.01 20.96
N ASP A 211 -6.81 14.15 21.71
CA ASP A 211 -6.24 14.47 23.02
C ASP A 211 -5.06 15.47 22.98
N THR A 212 -4.75 16.03 21.80
CA THR A 212 -3.65 16.98 21.53
C THR A 212 -2.25 16.37 21.59
N THR A 213 -2.15 15.07 21.87
CA THR A 213 -0.88 14.36 22.00
C THR A 213 -0.56 13.54 20.75
N ILE A 214 0.73 13.29 20.56
CA ILE A 214 1.24 12.32 19.61
C ILE A 214 1.96 11.25 20.43
N LYS A 215 1.68 9.98 20.18
CA LYS A 215 2.32 8.87 20.89
C LYS A 215 3.15 8.04 19.93
N MET A 216 4.31 7.59 20.42
CA MET A 216 5.18 6.64 19.73
C MET A 216 5.08 5.29 20.44
N TRP A 217 4.79 4.26 19.66
CA TRP A 217 4.57 2.89 20.12
C TRP A 217 5.68 2.01 19.57
N GLU A 218 6.20 1.13 20.41
CA GLU A 218 7.06 0.05 19.94
C GLU A 218 6.20 -1.14 19.54
N ILE A 219 6.38 -1.66 18.32
CA ILE A 219 5.52 -2.71 17.77
C ILE A 219 5.81 -4.08 18.40
N SER A 220 7.07 -4.35 18.72
CA SER A 220 7.53 -5.61 19.34
C SER A 220 6.94 -5.82 20.73
N THR A 221 6.82 -4.77 21.53
CA THR A 221 6.33 -4.82 22.92
C THR A 221 4.87 -4.35 23.04
N GLY A 222 4.43 -3.43 22.19
CA GLY A 222 3.13 -2.78 22.27
C GLY A 222 3.07 -1.62 23.28
N TYR A 223 4.20 -1.22 23.85
CA TYR A 223 4.24 -0.12 24.82
C TYR A 223 4.40 1.24 24.17
N CYS A 224 3.84 2.26 24.82
CA CYS A 224 4.07 3.66 24.47
C CYS A 224 5.45 4.07 25.00
N VAL A 225 6.37 4.38 24.08
CA VAL A 225 7.76 4.75 24.38
C VAL A 225 7.88 6.26 24.67
N LYS A 226 7.18 7.08 23.88
CA LYS A 226 7.22 8.54 24.00
C LYS A 226 5.84 9.14 23.78
N THR A 227 5.56 10.21 24.50
CA THR A 227 4.42 11.10 24.24
C THR A 227 4.99 12.48 23.92
N PHE A 228 4.57 13.05 22.79
CA PHE A 228 4.90 14.41 22.38
C PHE A 228 3.71 15.30 22.72
N GLU A 229 3.95 16.28 23.57
CA GLU A 229 2.96 17.25 24.02
C GLU A 229 3.39 18.64 23.57
N GLY A 230 2.41 19.43 23.14
CA GLY A 230 2.64 20.84 22.84
C GLY A 230 1.68 21.44 21.83
N HIS A 231 0.84 20.66 21.14
CA HIS A 231 -0.29 21.24 20.41
C HIS A 231 -1.38 21.69 21.38
N ASP A 232 -2.07 22.77 21.04
CA ASP A 232 -3.15 23.32 21.88
C ASP A 232 -4.52 22.70 21.53
N GLU A 233 -4.64 22.12 20.33
CA GLU A 233 -5.87 21.50 19.83
C GLU A 233 -5.61 20.16 19.12
N TRP A 234 -6.69 19.51 18.68
CA TRP A 234 -6.71 18.23 17.97
C TRP A 234 -5.67 18.18 16.84
N VAL A 235 -4.74 17.22 16.94
CA VAL A 235 -3.77 16.88 15.90
C VAL A 235 -4.43 16.00 14.84
N ARG A 236 -4.55 16.48 13.60
CA ARG A 236 -5.24 15.80 12.49
C ARG A 236 -4.42 14.70 11.85
N GLN A 237 -3.23 15.03 11.38
CA GLN A 237 -2.36 14.12 10.65
C GLN A 237 -0.91 14.30 11.10
N ILE A 238 -0.16 13.21 10.96
CA ILE A 238 1.29 13.14 11.16
C ILE A 238 1.94 12.55 9.92
N ASP A 239 3.17 12.99 9.64
CA ASP A 239 4.03 12.38 8.65
C ASP A 239 5.46 12.33 9.18
N VAL A 240 6.26 11.41 8.67
CA VAL A 240 7.65 11.19 9.08
C VAL A 240 8.56 11.43 7.89
N ASN A 241 9.68 12.09 8.14
CA ASN A 241 10.72 12.24 7.13
C ASN A 241 11.22 10.85 6.68
N PRO A 242 11.44 10.58 5.37
CA PRO A 242 12.14 9.40 4.86
C PRO A 242 13.33 8.87 5.69
N GLU A 243 14.10 9.74 6.34
CA GLU A 243 15.23 9.33 7.20
C GLU A 243 14.84 8.88 8.62
N GLY A 244 13.62 9.19 9.06
CA GLY A 244 13.15 8.90 10.41
C GLY A 244 13.72 9.81 11.50
N THR A 245 14.26 10.97 11.15
CA THR A 245 14.80 11.93 12.13
C THR A 245 13.76 12.93 12.62
N LEU A 246 12.94 13.44 11.68
CA LEU A 246 11.95 14.47 11.93
C LEU A 246 10.53 13.94 11.73
N LEU A 247 9.63 14.42 12.59
CA LEU A 247 8.19 14.24 12.51
C LEU A 247 7.55 15.60 12.21
N ALA A 248 6.58 15.63 11.31
CA ALA A 248 5.71 16.77 11.12
C ALA A 248 4.30 16.42 11.59
N SER A 249 3.68 17.33 12.32
CA SER A 249 2.31 17.19 12.79
C SER A 249 1.49 18.41 12.45
N CYS A 250 0.20 18.20 12.20
CA CYS A 250 -0.75 19.28 11.97
C CYS A 250 -1.93 19.22 12.90
N SER A 251 -2.39 20.39 13.30
CA SER A 251 -3.48 20.53 14.26
C SER A 251 -4.51 21.57 13.81
N ASN A 252 -5.66 21.53 14.47
CA ASN A 252 -6.69 22.56 14.34
C ASN A 252 -6.24 23.92 14.91
N ASP A 253 -5.15 23.96 15.69
CA ASP A 253 -4.48 25.17 16.21
C ASP A 253 -3.84 26.05 15.10
N GLN A 254 -4.05 25.70 13.83
CA GLN A 254 -3.57 26.37 12.61
C GLN A 254 -2.04 26.32 12.43
N ASN A 255 -1.35 25.54 13.25
CA ASN A 255 0.08 25.41 13.22
C ASN A 255 0.49 24.01 12.77
N CYS A 256 1.55 23.95 11.96
CA CYS A 256 2.28 22.71 11.73
C CYS A 256 3.52 22.73 12.62
N LYS A 257 3.74 21.66 13.40
CA LYS A 257 4.92 21.56 14.27
C LYS A 257 5.86 20.49 13.75
N LEU A 258 7.15 20.79 13.82
CA LEU A 258 8.22 19.84 13.53
C LEU A 258 8.82 19.37 14.85
N TRP A 259 9.04 18.07 14.96
CA TRP A 259 9.57 17.43 16.15
C TRP A 259 10.79 16.60 15.75
N ASP A 260 11.80 16.63 16.60
CA ASP A 260 12.88 15.67 16.52
C ASP A 260 12.49 14.40 17.30
N ILE A 261 12.48 13.27 16.61
CA ILE A 261 12.00 11.99 17.12
C ILE A 261 12.94 11.45 18.21
N SER A 262 14.23 11.76 18.09
CA SER A 262 15.25 11.31 19.05
C SER A 262 15.13 12.08 20.37
N SER A 263 15.02 13.40 20.31
CA SER A 263 14.94 14.24 21.52
C SER A 263 13.52 14.38 22.10
N GLY A 264 12.47 14.15 21.31
CA GLY A 264 11.09 14.38 21.75
C GLY A 264 10.67 15.86 21.72
N LYS A 265 11.55 16.77 21.29
CA LYS A 265 11.32 18.21 21.38
C LYS A 265 10.78 18.78 20.08
N CYS A 266 9.92 19.79 20.21
CA CYS A 266 9.47 20.61 19.08
C CYS A 266 10.66 21.46 18.59
N THR A 267 11.11 21.23 17.36
CA THR A 267 12.21 21.96 16.73
C THR A 267 11.72 23.26 16.10
N ALA A 268 10.53 23.24 15.50
CA ALA A 268 9.98 24.40 14.82
C ALA A 268 8.44 24.42 14.83
N THR A 269 7.89 25.64 14.77
CA THR A 269 6.46 25.88 14.58
C THR A 269 6.24 26.70 13.31
N LEU A 270 5.62 26.10 12.30
CA LEU A 270 5.29 26.72 11.03
C LEU A 270 3.95 27.42 11.16
N ARG A 271 3.99 28.76 11.21
CA ARG A 271 2.81 29.62 11.37
C ARG A 271 2.50 30.34 10.06
N GLY A 272 1.23 30.34 9.65
CA GLY A 272 0.77 31.17 8.54
C GLY A 272 -0.54 30.74 7.89
N HIS A 273 -1.04 29.54 8.18
CA HIS A 273 -2.41 29.19 7.82
C HIS A 273 -3.42 30.05 8.59
N ARG A 274 -4.59 30.27 7.97
CA ARG A 274 -5.67 31.07 8.57
C ARG A 274 -6.76 30.22 9.22
N ASN A 275 -6.66 28.90 9.08
CA ASN A 275 -7.65 27.93 9.54
C ASN A 275 -6.96 26.59 9.83
N ALA A 276 -7.69 25.65 10.41
CA ALA A 276 -7.22 24.30 10.74
C ALA A 276 -6.48 23.63 9.57
N ILE A 277 -5.39 22.93 9.89
CA ILE A 277 -4.62 22.18 8.90
C ILE A 277 -5.07 20.73 8.94
N GLU A 278 -5.47 20.19 7.79
CA GLU A 278 -6.00 18.83 7.67
C GLU A 278 -4.90 17.83 7.34
N CYS A 279 -3.95 18.20 6.47
CA CYS A 279 -2.95 17.27 5.96
C CYS A 279 -1.53 17.81 5.90
N VAL A 280 -0.57 16.88 5.98
CA VAL A 280 0.87 17.10 5.92
C VAL A 280 1.53 16.06 5.05
N CYS A 281 2.54 16.47 4.29
CA CYS A 281 3.42 15.53 3.60
C CYS A 281 4.85 16.08 3.55
N PHE A 282 5.84 15.25 3.90
CA PHE A 282 7.24 15.54 3.65
C PHE A 282 7.57 15.41 2.16
N ALA A 283 8.38 16.34 1.65
CA ALA A 283 8.84 16.30 0.28
C ALA A 283 9.98 15.26 0.12
N PRO A 284 9.90 14.33 -0.84
CA PRO A 284 11.02 13.46 -1.18
C PRO A 284 12.18 14.28 -1.77
N GLU A 285 13.39 13.71 -1.77
CA GLU A 285 14.60 14.39 -2.23
C GLU A 285 14.47 14.91 -3.69
N SER A 286 13.70 14.21 -4.52
CA SER A 286 13.43 14.57 -5.90
C SER A 286 12.82 15.97 -6.06
N VAL A 287 11.99 16.40 -5.11
CA VAL A 287 11.32 17.72 -5.11
C VAL A 287 12.32 18.85 -4.94
N ASN A 288 13.40 18.64 -4.19
CA ASN A 288 14.36 19.70 -3.84
C ASN A 288 14.92 20.39 -5.09
N LYS A 289 15.15 19.64 -6.17
CA LYS A 289 15.69 20.16 -7.44
C LYS A 289 14.73 21.13 -8.12
N PHE A 290 13.42 20.88 -8.05
CA PHE A 290 12.42 21.71 -8.73
C PHE A 290 12.14 22.99 -7.97
N ILE A 291 12.07 22.91 -6.63
CA ILE A 291 11.90 24.10 -5.80
C ILE A 291 13.13 25.01 -5.87
N ALA A 292 14.34 24.44 -5.86
CA ALA A 292 15.58 25.21 -6.02
C ALA A 292 15.64 25.93 -7.39
N LYS A 293 15.16 25.30 -8.47
CA LYS A 293 15.05 25.97 -9.79
C LYS A 293 14.13 27.18 -9.73
N TYR A 294 13.00 27.09 -9.01
CA TYR A 294 12.11 28.23 -8.82
C TYR A 294 12.80 29.36 -8.04
N GLU A 295 13.44 29.04 -6.91
CA GLU A 295 14.14 30.04 -6.08
C GLU A 295 15.24 30.78 -6.87
N GLN A 296 15.96 30.07 -7.75
CA GLN A 296 16.94 30.66 -8.67
C GLN A 296 16.29 31.52 -9.76
N SER A 297 15.07 31.21 -10.18
CA SER A 297 14.35 32.01 -11.18
C SER A 297 13.86 33.34 -10.63
N GLU A 298 13.45 33.39 -9.35
CA GLU A 298 13.05 34.64 -8.70
C GLU A 298 14.24 35.48 -8.23
N LYS A 299 15.29 34.84 -7.71
CA LYS A 299 16.54 35.52 -7.36
C LYS A 299 17.45 35.55 -8.59
N LYS A 300 17.42 36.65 -9.38
CA LYS A 300 18.42 36.96 -10.43
C LYS A 300 19.84 37.14 -9.86
N GLN A 301 20.38 36.17 -9.13
CA GLN A 301 21.73 36.20 -8.58
C GLN A 301 22.47 34.90 -8.89
N LYS A 302 23.70 35.11 -9.39
CA LYS A 302 24.67 34.08 -9.76
C LYS A 302 25.11 33.26 -8.55
N ASN A 303 25.23 31.96 -8.80
CA ASN A 303 26.13 31.00 -8.16
C ASN A 303 26.38 31.17 -6.66
N GLN A 304 25.73 30.31 -5.88
CA GLN A 304 26.41 29.68 -4.76
C GLN A 304 26.28 28.17 -4.90
N ASN A 305 27.42 27.51 -5.10
CA ASN A 305 27.58 26.08 -4.87
C ASN A 305 27.34 25.83 -3.38
N LEU A 306 26.10 25.56 -3.00
CA LEU A 306 25.77 24.99 -1.70
C LEU A 306 25.67 23.48 -1.89
N GLN A 307 26.83 22.82 -1.86
CA GLN A 307 26.89 21.43 -1.44
C GLN A 307 26.55 21.42 0.06
N VAL A 308 25.32 21.02 0.37
CA VAL A 308 24.96 20.55 1.70
C VAL A 308 24.09 19.31 1.52
N GLU A 309 24.71 18.18 1.81
CA GLU A 309 24.11 16.89 2.08
C GLU A 309 23.16 17.03 3.27
N THR A 310 21.87 17.21 3.02
CA THR A 310 20.83 16.73 3.94
C THR A 310 19.50 16.54 3.18
N THR A 311 19.03 15.33 3.37
CA THR A 311 17.81 14.62 3.02
C THR A 311 16.54 15.36 3.50
N THR A 312 15.62 15.64 2.56
CA THR A 312 14.35 16.39 2.70
C THR A 312 14.45 17.83 3.23
N LYS A 313 14.09 18.82 2.39
CA LYS A 313 14.15 20.25 2.76
C LYS A 313 12.78 20.90 2.94
N TYR A 314 11.72 20.25 2.47
CA TYR A 314 10.41 20.87 2.37
C TYR A 314 9.29 20.02 2.96
N VAL A 315 8.26 20.70 3.47
CA VAL A 315 7.02 20.12 3.97
C VAL A 315 5.86 20.81 3.27
N ALA A 316 4.89 20.05 2.77
CA ALA A 316 3.62 20.59 2.31
C ALA A 316 2.54 20.44 3.38
N THR A 317 1.68 21.45 3.49
CA THR A 317 0.53 21.46 4.39
C THR A 317 -0.72 21.92 3.66
N GLY A 318 -1.85 21.27 3.93
CA GLY A 318 -3.15 21.57 3.33
C GLY A 318 -4.15 21.96 4.40
N SER A 319 -4.83 23.09 4.20
CA SER A 319 -5.72 23.66 5.20
C SER A 319 -7.14 23.87 4.69
N ARG A 320 -8.06 24.02 5.65
CA ARG A 320 -9.42 24.49 5.43
C ARG A 320 -9.50 25.93 4.91
N ASP A 321 -8.39 26.67 4.90
CA ASP A 321 -8.27 27.97 4.26
C ASP A 321 -8.27 27.90 2.71
N ARG A 322 -8.35 26.68 2.15
CA ARG A 322 -8.35 26.34 0.72
C ARG A 322 -6.98 26.52 0.06
N MET A 323 -5.94 26.71 0.87
CA MET A 323 -4.58 26.91 0.41
C MET A 323 -3.73 25.69 0.76
N ILE A 324 -2.80 25.43 -0.15
CA ILE A 324 -1.69 24.51 0.10
C ILE A 324 -0.45 25.36 0.28
N ARG A 325 0.27 25.15 1.38
CA ARG A 325 1.52 25.84 1.66
C ARG A 325 2.67 24.86 1.63
N ILE A 326 3.79 25.31 1.08
CA ILE A 326 5.04 24.54 1.11
C ILE A 326 6.05 25.34 1.92
N TRP A 327 6.62 24.71 2.91
CA TRP A 327 7.52 25.29 3.89
C TRP A 327 8.92 24.75 3.71
N ASN A 328 9.92 25.59 3.92
CA ASN A 328 11.30 25.16 4.07
C ASN A 328 11.57 24.83 5.54
N ILE A 329 12.02 23.61 5.80
CA ILE A 329 12.27 23.07 7.15
C ILE A 329 13.39 23.84 7.86
N LEU A 330 14.41 24.28 7.12
CA LEU A 330 15.59 24.92 7.71
C LEU A 330 15.32 26.37 8.12
N THR A 331 14.52 27.09 7.32
CA THR A 331 14.22 28.50 7.57
C THR A 331 12.88 28.71 8.27
N ASN A 332 12.03 27.68 8.33
CA ASN A 332 10.65 27.73 8.82
C ASN A 332 9.76 28.75 8.09
N GLN A 333 10.13 29.11 6.86
CA GLN A 333 9.41 30.07 6.04
C GLN A 333 8.54 29.38 4.99
N CYS A 334 7.40 29.99 4.69
CA CYS A 334 6.53 29.58 3.61
C CYS A 334 7.17 29.98 2.27
N VAL A 335 7.48 29.00 1.42
CA VAL A 335 8.06 29.18 0.08
C VAL A 335 6.96 29.32 -0.96
N PHE A 336 5.96 28.43 -0.92
CA PHE A 336 4.84 28.46 -1.85
C PHE A 336 3.50 28.59 -1.15
N GLU A 337 2.61 29.36 -1.77
CA GLU A 337 1.17 29.36 -1.50
C GLU A 337 0.44 28.99 -2.80
N LEU A 338 -0.05 27.76 -2.89
CA LEU A 338 -0.86 27.31 -4.03
C LEU A 338 -2.33 27.60 -3.73
N LYS A 339 -2.93 28.43 -4.59
CA LYS A 339 -4.33 28.88 -4.48
C LYS A 339 -5.09 28.37 -5.70
N GLY A 340 -6.24 27.76 -5.46
CA GLY A 340 -7.14 27.34 -6.55
C GLY A 340 -8.09 26.21 -6.23
N HIS A 341 -8.08 25.65 -5.01
CA HIS A 341 -9.21 24.89 -4.50
C HIS A 341 -10.29 25.85 -3.99
N ASP A 342 -11.55 25.44 -4.13
CA ASP A 342 -12.70 26.25 -3.72
C ASP A 342 -13.18 25.92 -2.30
N ASN A 343 -12.76 24.76 -1.79
CA ASN A 343 -13.10 24.26 -0.46
C ASN A 343 -11.88 23.62 0.26
N TRP A 344 -12.11 22.98 1.41
CA TRP A 344 -11.07 22.45 2.28
C TRP A 344 -10.20 21.41 1.57
N VAL A 345 -8.88 21.55 1.71
CA VAL A 345 -7.92 20.57 1.18
C VAL A 345 -7.79 19.42 2.18
N ARG A 346 -8.07 18.19 1.75
CA ARG A 346 -8.14 17.01 2.63
C ARG A 346 -6.87 16.17 2.63
N SER A 347 -6.28 15.95 1.47
CA SER A 347 -5.03 15.20 1.34
C SER A 347 -4.15 15.80 0.26
N ILE A 348 -2.84 15.68 0.48
CA ILE A 348 -1.78 16.16 -0.40
C ILE A 348 -0.75 15.05 -0.55
N PHE A 349 -0.19 14.93 -1.75
CA PHE A 349 0.85 13.97 -2.04
C PHE A 349 1.88 14.53 -3.04
N PHE A 350 3.17 14.36 -2.74
CA PHE A 350 4.26 14.66 -3.69
C PHE A 350 4.49 13.50 -4.64
N HIS A 351 4.41 13.76 -5.94
CA HIS A 351 4.72 12.75 -6.95
C HIS A 351 6.18 12.26 -6.80
N PRO A 352 6.50 10.97 -6.98
CA PRO A 352 7.87 10.45 -6.80
C PRO A 352 8.94 11.14 -7.67
N ILE A 353 8.54 11.59 -8.87
CA ILE A 353 9.39 12.39 -9.78
C ILE A 353 9.79 13.74 -9.15
N GLY A 354 8.98 14.28 -8.24
CA GLY A 354 9.24 15.52 -7.50
C GLY A 354 8.86 16.81 -8.21
N GLN A 355 8.38 16.73 -9.46
CA GLN A 355 7.91 17.90 -10.21
C GLN A 355 6.47 18.30 -9.84
N PHE A 356 5.63 17.31 -9.54
CA PHE A 356 4.21 17.52 -9.33
C PHE A 356 3.80 17.31 -7.86
N LEU A 357 2.84 18.12 -7.42
CA LEU A 357 2.09 17.94 -6.19
C LEU A 357 0.64 17.65 -6.56
N ILE A 358 0.04 16.62 -5.97
CA ILE A 358 -1.36 16.27 -6.17
C ILE A 358 -2.12 16.58 -4.90
N SER A 359 -3.31 17.15 -5.02
CA SER A 359 -4.18 17.45 -3.89
C SER A 359 -5.64 17.10 -4.17
N CYS A 360 -6.36 16.70 -3.12
CA CYS A 360 -7.82 16.60 -3.13
C CYS A 360 -8.47 17.59 -2.18
N SER A 361 -9.71 17.91 -2.50
CA SER A 361 -10.51 18.88 -1.75
C SER A 361 -11.97 18.45 -1.65
N ASP A 362 -12.67 19.05 -0.69
CA ASP A 362 -14.12 18.97 -0.54
C ASP A 362 -14.87 19.62 -1.73
N ASP A 363 -14.18 20.28 -2.66
CA ASP A 363 -14.76 20.74 -3.93
C ASP A 363 -15.00 19.61 -4.95
N ARG A 364 -14.71 18.35 -4.59
CA ARG A 364 -14.82 17.15 -5.43
C ARG A 364 -13.83 17.11 -6.58
N SER A 365 -12.80 17.96 -6.52
CA SER A 365 -11.75 18.01 -7.52
C SER A 365 -10.44 17.41 -7.02
N ILE A 366 -9.71 16.81 -7.96
CA ILE A 366 -8.30 16.46 -7.78
C ILE A 366 -7.49 17.43 -8.64
N LYS A 367 -6.54 18.14 -8.03
CA LYS A 367 -5.67 19.09 -8.73
C LYS A 367 -4.24 18.60 -8.74
N VAL A 368 -3.58 18.79 -9.87
CA VAL A 368 -2.16 18.51 -10.09
C VAL A 368 -1.45 19.84 -10.30
N TRP A 369 -0.54 20.14 -9.39
CA TRP A 369 0.24 21.37 -9.35
C TRP A 369 1.65 21.10 -9.81
N ASP A 370 2.21 21.99 -10.62
CA ASP A 370 3.62 21.98 -10.97
C ASP A 370 4.39 22.87 -10.00
N LEU A 371 5.35 22.27 -9.30
CA LEU A 371 6.17 22.91 -8.29
C LEU A 371 7.21 23.87 -8.89
N SER A 372 7.54 23.70 -10.17
CA SER A 372 8.49 24.58 -10.85
C SER A 372 7.87 25.91 -11.31
N THR A 373 6.56 25.93 -11.54
CA THR A 373 5.84 27.11 -12.06
C THR A 373 4.76 27.63 -11.10
N LYS A 374 4.46 26.91 -10.01
CA LYS A 374 3.38 27.21 -9.05
C LYS A 374 1.96 27.15 -9.67
N ARG A 375 1.82 26.62 -10.89
CA ARG A 375 0.55 26.58 -11.62
C ARG A 375 -0.16 25.24 -11.45
N CYS A 376 -1.47 25.27 -11.47
CA CYS A 376 -2.29 24.07 -11.62
C CYS A 376 -2.20 23.60 -13.08
N VAL A 377 -1.60 22.44 -13.32
CA VAL A 377 -1.44 21.84 -14.65
C VAL A 377 -2.73 21.15 -15.09
N LYS A 378 -3.34 20.39 -14.16
CA LYS A 378 -4.54 19.61 -14.44
C LYS A 378 -5.52 19.73 -13.28
N THR A 379 -6.78 19.95 -13.61
CA THR A 379 -7.90 19.78 -12.68
C THR A 379 -8.76 18.63 -13.21
N ILE A 380 -9.03 17.66 -12.35
CA ILE A 380 -10.01 16.59 -12.56
C ILE A 380 -11.23 17.01 -11.76
N GLU A 381 -12.17 17.67 -12.44
CA GLU A 381 -13.44 18.10 -11.84
C GLU A 381 -14.39 16.92 -11.70
N ASN A 382 -15.23 16.96 -10.65
CA ASN A 382 -16.20 15.91 -10.32
C ASN A 382 -15.59 14.51 -10.36
N ALA A 383 -14.39 14.36 -9.77
CA ALA A 383 -13.72 13.07 -9.71
C ALA A 383 -14.58 12.05 -8.96
N HIS A 384 -15.35 12.50 -7.97
CA HIS A 384 -16.35 11.76 -7.22
C HIS A 384 -17.68 12.53 -7.16
N GLU A 385 -18.77 11.85 -6.80
CA GLU A 385 -20.09 12.48 -6.65
C GLU A 385 -20.12 13.38 -5.41
N HIS A 386 -19.40 12.95 -4.36
CA HIS A 386 -19.22 13.67 -3.10
C HIS A 386 -17.74 14.02 -2.82
N PHE A 387 -17.50 14.71 -1.71
CA PHE A 387 -16.20 15.19 -1.23
C PHE A 387 -15.14 14.09 -1.14
N ILE A 388 -13.91 14.42 -1.53
CA ILE A 388 -12.79 13.46 -1.57
C ILE A 388 -11.98 13.59 -0.29
N GLN A 389 -11.92 12.51 0.49
CA GLN A 389 -11.22 12.50 1.78
C GLN A 389 -9.73 12.21 1.65
N THR A 390 -9.37 11.29 0.76
CA THR A 390 -7.99 10.79 0.70
C THR A 390 -7.54 10.54 -0.73
N ILE A 391 -6.23 10.73 -0.94
CA ILE A 391 -5.51 10.32 -2.13
C ILE A 391 -4.24 9.61 -1.66
N LYS A 392 -3.90 8.50 -2.31
CA LYS A 392 -2.60 7.86 -2.19
C LYS A 392 -2.07 7.46 -3.55
N TRP A 393 -0.75 7.48 -3.67
CA TRP A 393 -0.02 7.00 -4.81
C TRP A 393 0.48 5.57 -4.57
N ASN A 394 0.49 4.78 -5.63
CA ASN A 394 1.03 3.44 -5.58
C ASN A 394 2.57 3.48 -5.67
N PRO A 395 3.32 2.95 -4.68
CA PRO A 395 4.78 2.97 -4.71
C PRO A 395 5.39 2.19 -5.89
N THR A 396 4.72 1.18 -6.43
CA THR A 396 5.27 0.26 -7.44
C THR A 396 4.83 0.58 -8.87
N PHE A 397 3.58 0.98 -9.06
CA PHE A 397 3.01 1.27 -10.38
C PHE A 397 2.59 2.74 -10.51
N PRO A 398 2.57 3.33 -11.71
CA PRO A 398 2.10 4.70 -11.94
C PRO A 398 0.56 4.77 -11.86
N GLN A 399 0.03 4.56 -10.67
CA GLN A 399 -1.38 4.58 -10.35
C GLN A 399 -1.60 5.35 -9.07
N MET A 400 -2.78 5.95 -8.96
CA MET A 400 -3.22 6.59 -7.74
C MET A 400 -4.64 6.19 -7.42
N SER A 401 -4.97 6.16 -6.13
CA SER A 401 -6.33 5.92 -5.67
C SER A 401 -6.85 7.12 -4.92
N SER A 402 -8.14 7.41 -5.10
CA SER A 402 -8.87 8.40 -4.32
C SER A 402 -10.06 7.74 -3.62
N GLY A 403 -10.28 8.15 -2.37
CA GLY A 403 -11.42 7.72 -1.55
C GLY A 403 -12.33 8.91 -1.27
N SER A 404 -13.64 8.68 -1.34
CA SER A 404 -14.65 9.72 -1.16
C SER A 404 -15.69 9.36 -0.11
N VAL A 405 -16.40 10.39 0.33
CA VAL A 405 -17.53 10.31 1.25
C VAL A 405 -18.71 9.52 0.65
N ASP A 406 -18.77 9.40 -0.68
CA ASP A 406 -19.78 8.59 -1.38
C ASP A 406 -19.60 7.07 -1.19
N GLY A 407 -18.61 6.62 -0.41
CA GLY A 407 -18.34 5.20 -0.16
C GLY A 407 -17.60 4.51 -1.31
N THR A 408 -17.18 5.27 -2.33
CA THR A 408 -16.46 4.75 -3.49
C THR A 408 -14.96 5.02 -3.42
N ILE A 409 -14.20 4.09 -3.98
CA ILE A 409 -12.77 4.23 -4.19
C ILE A 409 -12.52 4.18 -5.69
N LYS A 410 -11.82 5.17 -6.23
CA LYS A 410 -11.47 5.21 -7.65
C LYS A 410 -9.98 5.05 -7.82
N VAL A 411 -9.59 4.13 -8.72
CA VAL A 411 -8.21 3.92 -9.13
C VAL A 411 -7.99 4.63 -10.47
N TRP A 412 -6.99 5.50 -10.53
CA TRP A 412 -6.63 6.29 -11.69
C TRP A 412 -5.30 5.79 -12.25
N ASP A 413 -5.26 5.52 -13.55
CA ASP A 413 -4.00 5.30 -14.24
C ASP A 413 -3.32 6.65 -14.52
N CYS A 414 -2.03 6.73 -14.19
CA CYS A 414 -1.20 7.88 -14.49
C CYS A 414 -0.40 7.58 -15.76
N LYS A 415 -0.63 8.38 -16.81
CA LYS A 415 -0.16 8.09 -18.17
C LYS A 415 0.72 9.17 -18.74
#